data_AF-Q2JTY6-F1
#
_entry.id   AF-Q2JTY6-F1
#
_cell.length_a   1.000
_cell.length_b   1.000
_cell.length_c   1.000
_cell.angle_alpha   90.00
_cell.angle_beta   90.00
_cell.angle_gamma   90.00
#
_symmetry.space_group_name_H-M   'P 1'
#
loop_
_entity.id
_entity.type
_entity.pdbx_description
1 polymer ?
#
loop_
_entity_poly.entity_id
_entity_poly.type
_entity_poly.pdbx_seq_one_letter_code
_entity_poly.pdbx_strand_id
1 'polypeptide(L)'
;MFSKFFSLQKAFAAARRRLLILILVLGMAGYAWGPALAARQIPPVALSPTESITFTEAQLARGKQLFNRACAQCHVGGQTYPNPDVTLKLSDLEGATPPRDNVLAIVDYIKNPVTYDGVESLVEYHPNTQLLSEYPRLRNLTDEDLKLIAGYILVQAKTVPGWGGTKSESHSDLSAYL
;
A
#
# COMPACT_ATOMS: atom_id res chain seq x y z
N MET A 1 14.01 -49.36 -50.00
CA MET A 1 12.77 -49.11 -49.22
C MET A 1 12.98 -48.21 -47.98
N PHE A 2 14.21 -48.10 -47.44
CA PHE A 2 14.51 -47.31 -46.23
C PHE A 2 14.41 -45.77 -46.36
N SER A 3 14.59 -45.17 -47.55
CA SER A 3 14.64 -43.69 -47.65
C SER A 3 13.29 -42.99 -47.43
N LYS A 4 12.16 -43.67 -47.66
CA LYS A 4 10.82 -43.10 -47.46
C LYS A 4 10.51 -42.86 -45.97
N PHE A 5 11.02 -43.73 -45.08
CA PHE A 5 10.81 -43.59 -43.63
C PHE A 5 11.55 -42.39 -43.03
N PHE A 6 12.79 -42.13 -43.45
CA PHE A 6 13.57 -40.97 -42.99
C PHE A 6 12.93 -39.63 -43.43
N SER A 7 12.34 -39.59 -44.63
CA SER A 7 11.64 -38.40 -45.12
C SER A 7 10.40 -38.08 -44.27
N LEU A 8 9.61 -39.12 -43.94
CA LEU A 8 8.42 -38.97 -43.11
C LEU A 8 8.76 -38.46 -41.70
N GLN A 9 9.82 -38.99 -41.07
CA GLN A 9 10.28 -38.52 -39.75
C GLN A 9 10.71 -37.05 -39.77
N LYS A 10 11.41 -36.59 -40.82
CA LYS A 10 11.80 -35.17 -40.96
C LYS A 10 10.58 -34.26 -41.17
N ALA A 11 9.57 -34.72 -41.91
CA ALA A 11 8.33 -33.99 -42.11
C ALA A 11 7.54 -33.83 -40.80
N PHE A 12 7.41 -34.90 -40.00
CA PHE A 12 6.76 -34.84 -38.68
C PHE A 12 7.53 -33.96 -37.69
N ALA A 13 8.87 -34.00 -37.68
CA ALA A 13 9.68 -33.12 -36.84
C ALA A 13 9.53 -31.64 -37.22
N ALA A 14 9.51 -31.32 -38.52
CA ALA A 14 9.29 -29.96 -39.01
C ALA A 14 7.87 -29.46 -38.67
N ALA A 15 6.85 -30.31 -38.82
CA ALA A 15 5.47 -29.99 -38.44
C ALA A 15 5.33 -29.74 -36.93
N ARG A 16 5.92 -30.61 -36.08
CA ARG A 16 5.95 -30.42 -34.62
C ARG A 16 6.66 -29.13 -34.22
N ARG A 17 7.81 -28.83 -34.83
CA ARG A 17 8.56 -27.59 -34.54
C ARG A 17 7.78 -26.34 -34.95
N ARG A 18 7.09 -26.36 -36.10
CA ARG A 18 6.20 -25.28 -36.53
C ARG A 18 5.01 -25.10 -35.58
N LEU A 19 4.41 -26.20 -35.12
CA LEU A 19 3.30 -26.15 -34.16
C LEU A 19 3.75 -25.58 -32.81
N LEU A 20 4.92 -26.00 -32.30
CA LEU A 20 5.49 -25.45 -31.05
C LEU A 20 5.81 -23.95 -31.16
N ILE A 21 6.39 -23.51 -32.28
CA ILE A 21 6.65 -22.08 -32.51
C ILE A 21 5.33 -21.30 -32.59
N LEU A 22 4.30 -21.82 -33.26
CA LEU A 22 2.98 -21.20 -33.33
C LEU A 22 2.33 -21.09 -31.95
N ILE A 23 2.39 -22.14 -31.12
CA ILE A 23 1.86 -22.11 -29.74
C ILE A 23 2.63 -21.08 -28.90
N LEU A 24 3.95 -20.99 -29.04
CA LEU A 24 4.77 -20.02 -28.31
C LEU A 24 4.46 -18.58 -28.74
N VAL A 25 4.31 -18.34 -30.05
CA VAL A 25 3.93 -17.03 -30.60
C VAL A 25 2.51 -16.66 -30.20
N LEU A 26 1.54 -17.59 -30.25
CA LEU A 26 0.17 -17.37 -29.80
C LEU A 26 0.08 -17.15 -28.29
N GLY A 27 0.87 -17.88 -27.50
CA GLY A 27 0.98 -17.68 -26.05
C GLY A 27 1.56 -16.30 -25.70
N MET A 28 2.58 -15.84 -26.43
CA MET A 28 3.11 -14.49 -26.28
C MET A 28 2.14 -13.41 -26.77
N ALA A 29 1.43 -13.63 -27.88
CA ALA A 29 0.44 -12.71 -28.40
C ALA A 29 -0.78 -12.59 -27.47
N GLY A 30 -1.21 -13.69 -26.85
CA GLY A 30 -2.27 -13.69 -25.83
C GLY A 30 -1.91 -12.90 -24.58
N TYR A 31 -0.62 -12.82 -24.22
CA TYR A 31 -0.16 -12.03 -23.07
C TYR A 31 -0.24 -10.50 -23.31
N ALA A 32 -0.23 -10.07 -24.57
CA ALA A 32 -0.36 -8.65 -24.93
C ALA A 32 -1.80 -8.12 -24.85
N TRP A 33 -2.80 -9.02 -24.74
CA TRP A 33 -4.23 -8.68 -24.61
C TRP A 33 -4.75 -8.87 -23.19
N GLY A 34 -3.90 -8.66 -22.19
CA GLY A 34 -4.38 -8.47 -20.83
C GLY A 34 -5.39 -7.32 -20.78
N PRO A 35 -6.46 -7.41 -19.97
CA PRO A 35 -7.38 -6.29 -19.81
C PRO A 35 -6.55 -5.08 -19.40
N ALA A 36 -6.67 -3.99 -20.17
CA ALA A 36 -6.06 -2.71 -19.87
C ALA A 36 -6.37 -2.43 -18.39
N LEU A 37 -5.33 -2.41 -17.58
CA LEU A 37 -5.36 -2.24 -16.13
C LEU A 37 -6.45 -1.21 -15.79
N ALA A 38 -7.58 -1.67 -15.28
CA ALA A 38 -8.63 -0.77 -14.84
C ALA A 38 -7.98 0.13 -13.78
N ALA A 39 -7.90 1.43 -14.05
CA ALA A 39 -7.30 2.39 -13.13
C ALA A 39 -7.94 2.19 -11.75
N ARG A 40 -7.12 2.00 -10.72
CA ARG A 40 -7.63 1.72 -9.39
C ARG A 40 -8.40 2.96 -8.94
N GLN A 41 -9.71 2.81 -8.69
CA GLN A 41 -10.48 3.91 -8.14
C GLN A 41 -9.99 4.19 -6.71
N ILE A 42 -9.37 5.37 -6.53
CA ILE A 42 -8.93 5.85 -5.21
C ILE A 42 -10.13 6.51 -4.53
N PRO A 43 -10.60 6.00 -3.38
CA PRO A 43 -11.70 6.63 -2.66
C PRO A 43 -11.27 7.94 -2.02
N PRO A 44 -12.19 8.90 -1.83
CA PRO A 44 -11.93 10.09 -1.04
C PRO A 44 -11.67 9.73 0.44
N VAL A 45 -10.81 10.51 1.08
CA VAL A 45 -10.55 10.48 2.52
C VAL A 45 -10.89 11.83 3.14
N ALA A 46 -11.12 11.88 4.45
CA ALA A 46 -11.38 13.13 5.14
C ALA A 46 -10.10 13.98 5.15
N LEU A 47 -10.17 15.21 4.63
CA LEU A 47 -9.13 16.21 4.80
C LEU A 47 -9.20 16.79 6.22
N SER A 48 -10.40 17.19 6.61
CA SER A 48 -10.78 17.74 7.91
C SER A 48 -12.12 17.10 8.34
N PRO A 49 -12.69 17.44 9.51
CA PRO A 49 -14.00 16.93 9.93
C PRO A 49 -15.15 17.24 8.95
N THR A 50 -15.01 18.26 8.10
CA THR A 50 -16.08 18.72 7.20
C THR A 50 -15.74 18.59 5.71
N GLU A 51 -14.48 18.36 5.37
CA GLU A 51 -14.00 18.34 3.99
C GLU A 51 -13.36 17.00 3.63
N SER A 52 -13.53 16.58 2.39
CA SER A 52 -12.87 15.39 1.84
C SER A 52 -11.89 15.75 0.73
N ILE A 53 -10.87 14.91 0.54
CA ILE A 53 -9.89 15.02 -0.54
C ILE A 53 -9.70 13.67 -1.22
N THR A 54 -9.53 13.69 -2.54
CA THR A 54 -9.10 12.53 -3.31
C THR A 54 -7.67 12.73 -3.77
N PHE A 55 -6.79 11.78 -3.44
CA PHE A 55 -5.40 11.79 -3.88
C PHE A 55 -5.25 11.14 -5.26
N THR A 56 -4.31 11.62 -6.05
CA THR A 56 -3.93 10.97 -7.31
C THR A 56 -3.04 9.75 -7.07
N GLU A 57 -2.94 8.85 -8.05
CA GLU A 57 -2.03 7.70 -7.99
C GLU A 57 -0.58 8.13 -7.75
N ALA A 58 -0.13 9.22 -8.40
CA ALA A 58 1.21 9.77 -8.21
C ALA A 58 1.42 10.28 -6.78
N GLN A 59 0.42 10.95 -6.21
CA GLN A 59 0.46 11.42 -4.81
C GLN A 59 0.52 10.25 -3.83
N LEU A 60 -0.27 9.19 -4.04
CA LEU A 60 -0.21 7.99 -3.19
C LEU A 60 1.10 7.22 -3.35
N ALA A 61 1.65 7.14 -4.56
CA ALA A 61 2.96 6.53 -4.79
C ALA A 61 4.06 7.29 -4.03
N ARG A 62 4.02 8.62 -4.05
CA ARG A 62 4.92 9.46 -3.26
C ARG A 62 4.70 9.30 -1.76
N GLY A 63 3.45 9.33 -1.29
CA GLY A 63 3.08 9.09 0.10
C GLY A 63 3.57 7.74 0.61
N LYS A 64 3.44 6.69 -0.20
CA LYS A 64 3.98 5.36 0.09
C LYS A 64 5.49 5.34 0.24
N GLN A 65 6.22 6.01 -0.66
CA GLN A 65 7.69 6.10 -0.57
C GLN A 65 8.12 6.79 0.73
N LEU A 66 7.44 7.89 1.08
CA LEU A 66 7.69 8.65 2.30
C LEU A 66 7.37 7.83 3.55
N PHE A 67 6.21 7.19 3.59
CA PHE A 67 5.81 6.30 4.68
C PHE A 67 6.79 5.15 4.86
N ASN A 68 7.20 4.50 3.77
CA ASN A 68 8.16 3.41 3.80
C ASN A 68 9.53 3.85 4.34
N ARG A 69 9.94 5.09 4.04
CA ARG A 69 11.19 5.66 4.52
C ARG A 69 11.13 6.05 6.00
N ALA A 70 10.04 6.66 6.45
CA ALA A 70 9.98 7.32 7.76
C ALA A 70 9.24 6.51 8.83
N CYS A 71 8.15 5.82 8.46
CA CYS A 71 7.15 5.29 9.39
C CYS A 71 7.12 3.75 9.40
N ALA A 72 7.34 3.11 8.25
CA ALA A 72 7.11 1.67 8.09
C ALA A 72 8.02 0.79 8.95
N GLN A 73 9.13 1.30 9.49
CA GLN A 73 9.97 0.51 10.40
C GLN A 73 9.20 0.05 11.66
N CYS A 74 8.26 0.87 12.14
CA CYS A 74 7.39 0.53 13.27
C CYS A 74 5.94 0.28 12.84
N HIS A 75 5.56 0.79 11.65
CA HIS A 75 4.20 0.71 11.13
C HIS A 75 4.03 -0.16 9.87
N VAL A 76 4.69 -1.32 9.83
CA VAL A 76 4.58 -2.24 8.68
C VAL A 76 3.12 -2.66 8.50
N GLY A 77 2.56 -2.46 7.30
CA GLY A 77 1.18 -2.86 7.00
C GLY A 77 0.12 -2.21 7.89
N GLY A 78 0.42 -1.07 8.50
CA GLY A 78 -0.49 -0.38 9.42
C GLY A 78 -0.45 -0.89 10.86
N GLN A 79 0.35 -1.91 11.18
CA GLN A 79 0.60 -2.34 12.56
C GLN A 79 1.30 -1.25 13.37
N THR A 80 1.43 -1.44 14.67
CA THR A 80 2.24 -0.57 15.53
C THR A 80 3.08 -1.45 16.45
N TYR A 81 4.38 -1.59 16.15
CA TYR A 81 5.25 -2.49 16.90
C TYR A 81 5.32 -2.18 18.41
N PRO A 82 5.48 -0.91 18.85
CA PRO A 82 5.55 -0.61 20.29
C PRO A 82 4.22 -0.84 21.04
N ASN A 83 3.09 -0.78 20.34
CA ASN A 83 1.76 -0.95 20.92
C ASN A 83 0.81 -1.61 19.91
N PRO A 84 0.77 -2.95 19.84
CA PRO A 84 -0.08 -3.68 18.90
C PRO A 84 -1.59 -3.47 19.09
N ASP A 85 -2.03 -2.97 20.25
CA ASP A 85 -3.44 -2.70 20.54
C ASP A 85 -3.93 -1.40 19.88
N VAL A 86 -3.00 -0.51 19.46
CA VAL A 86 -3.31 0.77 18.81
C VAL A 86 -2.58 0.87 17.47
N THR A 87 -3.30 0.57 16.40
CA THR A 87 -2.79 0.45 15.03
C THR A 87 -3.18 1.65 14.15
N LEU A 88 -2.84 1.60 12.86
CA LEU A 88 -3.27 2.55 11.84
C LEU A 88 -4.54 2.10 11.10
N LYS A 89 -5.31 1.16 11.65
CA LYS A 89 -6.66 0.84 11.13
C LYS A 89 -7.61 2.00 11.40
N LEU A 90 -8.65 2.11 10.58
CA LEU A 90 -9.55 3.26 10.63
C LEU A 90 -10.25 3.39 11.99
N SER A 91 -10.70 2.29 12.59
CA SER A 91 -11.36 2.31 13.90
C SER A 91 -10.46 2.76 15.05
N ASP A 92 -9.16 2.45 15.02
CA ASP A 92 -8.23 2.93 16.05
C ASP A 92 -7.97 4.43 15.88
N LEU A 93 -7.82 4.88 14.64
CA LEU A 93 -7.66 6.31 14.33
C LEU A 93 -8.89 7.12 14.74
N GLU A 94 -10.10 6.62 14.46
CA GLU A 94 -11.38 7.22 14.86
C GLU A 94 -11.58 7.24 16.38
N GLY A 95 -11.17 6.17 17.07
CA GLY A 95 -11.36 6.03 18.53
C GLY A 95 -10.36 6.82 19.38
N ALA A 96 -9.29 7.34 18.78
CA ALA A 96 -8.31 8.16 19.50
C ALA A 96 -8.93 9.47 20.00
N THR A 97 -8.37 10.04 21.07
CA THR A 97 -8.70 11.38 21.55
C THR A 97 -7.47 12.29 21.43
N PRO A 98 -7.51 13.36 20.64
CA PRO A 98 -8.53 13.65 19.62
C PRO A 98 -8.52 12.60 18.49
N PRO A 99 -9.63 12.46 17.72
CA PRO A 99 -9.70 11.57 16.58
C PRO A 99 -8.64 11.89 15.51
N ARG A 100 -8.08 10.85 14.90
CA ARG A 100 -6.98 10.89 13.92
C ARG A 100 -7.40 10.30 12.56
N ASP A 101 -8.68 10.40 12.26
CA ASP A 101 -9.37 9.83 11.10
C ASP A 101 -9.36 10.73 9.85
N ASN A 102 -8.68 11.87 9.92
CA ASN A 102 -8.56 12.84 8.85
C ASN A 102 -7.10 13.29 8.65
N VAL A 103 -6.81 13.76 7.44
CA VAL A 103 -5.44 14.10 7.00
C VAL A 103 -4.81 15.14 7.93
N LEU A 104 -5.55 16.20 8.29
CA LEU A 104 -5.02 17.25 9.14
C LEU A 104 -4.72 16.76 10.56
N ALA A 105 -5.57 15.90 11.13
CA ALA A 105 -5.33 15.31 12.45
C ALA A 105 -4.10 14.38 12.49
N ILE A 106 -3.86 13.59 11.43
CA ILE A 106 -2.63 12.79 11.33
C ILE A 106 -1.39 13.69 11.18
N VAL A 107 -1.47 14.74 10.37
CA VAL A 107 -0.38 15.72 10.23
C VAL A 107 -0.08 16.38 11.58
N ASP A 108 -1.11 16.78 12.33
CA ASP A 108 -0.94 17.33 13.67
C ASP A 108 -0.30 16.31 14.62
N TYR A 109 -0.74 15.06 14.62
CA TYR A 109 -0.12 13.99 15.43
C TYR A 109 1.36 13.77 15.08
N ILE A 110 1.75 13.83 13.80
CA ILE A 110 3.17 13.71 13.41
C ILE A 110 3.99 14.89 13.93
N LYS A 111 3.40 16.09 14.03
CA LYS A 111 4.06 17.28 14.57
C LYS A 111 4.12 17.25 16.10
N ASN A 112 3.03 16.82 16.74
CA ASN A 112 2.77 16.90 18.18
C ASN A 112 2.21 15.56 18.69
N PRO A 113 3.00 14.47 18.70
CA PRO A 113 2.47 13.17 19.07
C PRO A 113 2.05 13.18 20.54
N VAL A 114 0.87 12.59 20.82
CA VAL A 114 0.28 12.46 22.15
C VAL A 114 -0.26 11.04 22.37
N THR A 115 -0.46 10.64 23.62
CA THR A 115 -1.05 9.34 23.96
C THR A 115 -2.43 9.13 23.31
N TYR A 116 -2.92 7.89 23.28
CA TYR A 116 -4.19 7.56 22.63
C TYR A 116 -5.39 8.35 23.19
N ASP A 117 -5.36 8.65 24.47
CA ASP A 117 -6.33 9.47 25.21
C ASP A 117 -6.04 10.99 25.14
N GLY A 118 -4.93 11.38 24.51
CA GLY A 118 -4.55 12.79 24.30
C GLY A 118 -4.02 13.50 25.54
N VAL A 119 -3.73 12.78 26.61
CA VAL A 119 -3.36 13.36 27.91
C VAL A 119 -1.88 13.70 27.99
N GLU A 120 -1.01 12.80 27.52
CA GLU A 120 0.45 12.94 27.66
C GLU A 120 1.12 13.17 26.31
N SER A 121 2.18 13.98 26.33
CA SER A 121 3.01 14.20 25.14
C SER A 121 3.94 13.01 24.89
N LEU A 122 4.05 12.60 23.63
CA LEU A 122 4.98 11.58 23.15
C LEU A 122 6.13 12.19 22.34
N VAL A 123 6.38 13.50 22.43
CA VAL A 123 7.44 14.18 21.64
C VAL A 123 8.82 13.55 21.86
N GLU A 124 9.13 13.06 23.06
CA GLU A 124 10.39 12.38 23.36
C GLU A 124 10.42 10.90 22.92
N TYR A 125 9.25 10.30 22.67
CA TYR A 125 9.10 8.84 22.50
C TYR A 125 8.60 8.42 21.11
N HIS A 126 8.15 9.37 20.30
CA HIS A 126 7.62 9.13 18.97
C HIS A 126 8.25 10.09 17.95
N PRO A 127 8.66 9.60 16.76
CA PRO A 127 9.20 10.46 15.71
C PRO A 127 8.28 11.64 15.38
N ASN A 128 8.83 12.85 15.44
CA ASN A 128 8.13 14.10 15.16
C ASN A 128 9.04 15.15 14.51
N THR A 129 8.45 16.25 14.06
CA THR A 129 9.16 17.34 13.37
C THR A 129 9.78 18.38 14.30
N GLN A 130 9.62 18.27 15.62
CA GLN A 130 10.22 19.20 16.60
C GLN A 130 11.66 18.78 16.94
N LEU A 131 11.87 17.48 17.18
CA LEU A 131 13.16 16.91 17.55
C LEU A 131 13.89 16.29 16.35
N LEU A 132 14.13 17.09 15.30
CA LEU A 132 14.79 16.62 14.06
C LEU A 132 16.25 16.15 14.26
N SER A 133 16.91 16.54 15.36
CA SER A 133 18.22 15.99 15.75
C SER A 133 18.08 14.50 16.05
N GLU A 134 17.09 14.13 16.86
CA GLU A 134 16.80 12.76 17.31
C GLU A 134 16.12 11.91 16.24
N TYR A 135 15.33 12.54 15.37
CA TYR A 135 14.57 11.87 14.31
C TYR A 135 15.06 12.26 12.91
N PRO A 136 16.27 11.84 12.49
CA PRO A 136 16.86 12.24 11.22
C PRO A 136 16.04 11.84 9.99
N ARG A 137 15.20 10.80 10.09
CA ARG A 137 14.33 10.34 9.00
C ARG A 137 13.21 11.32 8.65
N LEU A 138 12.87 12.22 9.57
CA LEU A 138 11.86 13.27 9.37
C LEU A 138 12.50 14.59 8.89
N ARG A 139 13.84 14.68 8.82
CA ARG A 139 14.51 15.85 8.26
C ARG A 139 14.06 16.05 6.81
N ASN A 140 13.82 17.30 6.45
CA ASN A 140 13.42 17.73 5.11
C ASN A 140 12.04 17.23 4.66
N LEU A 141 11.20 16.67 5.54
CA LEU A 141 9.78 16.50 5.25
C LEU A 141 9.10 17.86 5.34
N THR A 142 8.41 18.27 4.28
CA THR A 142 7.54 19.45 4.30
C THR A 142 6.14 19.09 4.78
N ASP A 143 5.31 20.10 5.06
CA ASP A 143 3.90 19.90 5.39
C ASP A 143 3.15 19.14 4.28
N GLU A 144 3.51 19.38 3.01
CA GLU A 144 3.00 18.62 1.87
C GLU A 144 3.43 17.16 1.91
N ASP A 145 4.69 16.86 2.24
CA ASP A 145 5.13 15.48 2.40
C ASP A 145 4.36 14.79 3.56
N LEU A 146 4.13 15.49 4.68
CA LEU A 146 3.31 14.97 5.78
C LEU A 146 1.87 14.70 5.35
N LYS A 147 1.28 15.61 4.56
CA LYS A 147 -0.06 15.44 3.96
C LYS A 147 -0.14 14.19 3.07
N LEU A 148 0.90 13.90 2.29
CA LEU A 148 0.97 12.71 1.45
C LEU A 148 1.12 11.42 2.27
N ILE A 149 1.89 11.45 3.36
CA ILE A 149 1.99 10.32 4.30
C ILE A 149 0.62 10.05 4.94
N ALA A 150 -0.04 11.08 5.47
CA ALA A 150 -1.36 10.98 6.07
C ALA A 150 -2.43 10.47 5.08
N GLY A 151 -2.43 11.02 3.86
CA GLY A 151 -3.30 10.56 2.78
C GLY A 151 -3.09 9.10 2.42
N TYR A 152 -1.83 8.66 2.34
CA TYR A 152 -1.50 7.25 2.13
C TYR A 152 -2.04 6.37 3.27
N ILE A 153 -1.82 6.74 4.53
CA ILE A 153 -2.32 5.96 5.69
C ILE A 153 -3.84 5.78 5.61
N LEU A 154 -4.60 6.86 5.39
CA LEU A 154 -6.07 6.79 5.35
C LEU A 154 -6.59 6.01 4.15
N VAL A 155 -5.99 6.14 2.97
CA VAL A 155 -6.39 5.35 1.80
C VAL A 155 -6.11 3.88 2.04
N GLN A 156 -4.98 3.53 2.63
CA GLN A 156 -4.65 2.15 2.96
C GLN A 156 -5.62 1.56 4.00
N ALA A 157 -5.92 2.31 5.06
CA ALA A 157 -6.90 1.91 6.08
C ALA A 157 -8.30 1.66 5.52
N LYS A 158 -8.70 2.37 4.46
CA LYS A 158 -9.99 2.16 3.79
C LYS A 158 -10.01 1.05 2.74
N THR A 159 -8.87 0.69 2.15
CA THR A 159 -8.85 -0.09 0.89
C THR A 159 -8.01 -1.36 0.93
N VAL A 160 -7.16 -1.54 1.93
CA VAL A 160 -6.32 -2.74 2.06
C VAL A 160 -6.88 -3.63 3.18
N PRO A 161 -7.44 -4.81 2.84
CA PRO A 161 -7.86 -5.79 3.84
C PRO A 161 -6.70 -6.16 4.76
N GLY A 162 -6.96 -6.21 6.06
CA GLY A 162 -5.93 -6.47 7.08
C GLY A 162 -4.93 -5.33 7.32
N TRP A 163 -5.14 -4.11 6.81
CA TRP A 163 -4.32 -2.96 7.21
C TRP A 163 -4.52 -2.63 8.69
N GLY A 164 -3.43 -2.65 9.48
CA GLY A 164 -3.51 -2.59 10.94
C GLY A 164 -4.11 -3.84 11.58
N GLY A 165 -4.35 -4.90 10.81
CA GLY A 165 -4.83 -6.20 11.31
C GLY A 165 -3.70 -7.20 11.56
N THR A 166 -3.93 -8.09 12.51
CA THR A 166 -3.06 -9.25 12.76
C THR A 166 -3.12 -10.23 11.59
N LYS A 167 -2.17 -11.18 11.51
CA LYS A 167 -2.16 -12.21 10.45
C LYS A 167 -3.49 -12.99 10.39
N SER A 168 -4.16 -13.22 11.52
CA SER A 168 -5.45 -13.91 11.53
C SER A 168 -6.57 -13.07 10.92
N GLU A 169 -6.58 -11.76 11.16
CA GLU A 169 -7.60 -10.85 10.63
C GLU A 169 -7.45 -10.66 9.11
N SER A 170 -6.22 -10.56 8.61
CA SER A 170 -5.99 -10.42 7.16
C SER A 170 -6.40 -11.66 6.36
N HIS A 171 -6.40 -12.84 6.99
CA HIS A 171 -6.91 -14.08 6.39
C HIS A 171 -8.43 -14.27 6.59
N SER A 172 -9.02 -13.78 7.68
CA SER A 172 -10.48 -13.85 7.87
C SER A 172 -11.23 -12.92 6.91
N ASP A 173 -10.66 -11.76 6.56
CA ASP A 173 -11.27 -10.82 5.61
C ASP A 173 -11.36 -11.36 4.17
N LEU A 174 -10.75 -12.51 3.85
CA LEU A 174 -11.01 -13.19 2.58
C LEU A 174 -12.47 -13.65 2.46
N SER A 175 -13.21 -13.78 3.56
CA SER A 175 -14.67 -13.98 3.51
C SER A 175 -15.42 -12.76 2.96
N ALA A 176 -14.79 -11.58 2.87
CA ALA A 176 -15.37 -10.42 2.17
C ALA A 176 -15.21 -10.51 0.63
N TYR A 177 -14.43 -11.49 0.14
CA TYR A 177 -14.22 -11.76 -1.29
C TYR A 177 -14.88 -13.05 -1.77
N LEU A 178 -15.53 -13.81 -0.88
CA LEU A 178 -16.34 -15.00 -1.21
C LEU A 178 -17.82 -14.66 -1.11
#